data_AF-A0A226DYI8-F1
#
_entry.id   AF-A0A226DYI8-F1
#
_cell.length_a   1.000
_cell.length_b   1.000
_cell.length_c   1.000
_cell.angle_alpha   90.00
_cell.angle_beta   90.00
_cell.angle_gamma   90.00
#
_symmetry.space_group_name_H-M   'P 1'
#
loop_
_entity.id
_entity.type
_entity.pdbx_description
1 polymer ?
#
loop_
_entity_poly.entity_id
_entity_poly.type
_entity_poly.pdbx_seq_one_letter_code
_entity_poly.pdbx_strand_id
1 'polypeptide(L)'
;MIALLFATLALAAVNAVPQHRPAALGAGPGILGANTAVWSPFVCRDGVMGPNDDRMKGIGACAKSVANQDCVYFCQAEVLGLLDTAGLPRTEIYDKWVEVVFPERHHAVGKAWFRDCYQKYGKFIDKSDQSCKHAKLFGDCTWSIQPQLTCPKA
;
A
#
# COMPACT_ATOMS: atom_id res chain seq x y z
N MET A 1 25.13 63.73 23.28
CA MET A 1 25.77 62.40 23.14
C MET A 1 24.82 61.36 23.68
N ILE A 2 24.39 60.43 22.83
CA ILE A 2 24.15 58.99 23.06
C ILE A 2 23.50 58.47 21.78
N ALA A 3 24.23 57.58 21.11
CA ALA A 3 23.89 56.98 19.84
C ALA A 3 22.81 55.91 20.01
N LEU A 4 21.80 55.91 19.15
CA LEU A 4 20.84 54.80 19.04
C LEU A 4 21.08 54.05 17.74
N LEU A 5 21.93 53.04 17.92
CA LEU A 5 22.01 51.73 17.31
C LEU A 5 21.13 51.42 16.07
N PHE A 6 21.86 51.01 15.04
CA PHE A 6 21.46 50.30 13.84
C PHE A 6 20.49 49.14 14.12
N ALA A 7 19.30 49.20 13.53
CA ALA A 7 18.44 48.03 13.36
C ALA A 7 18.99 47.20 12.20
N THR A 8 19.75 46.15 12.51
CA THR A 8 20.11 45.11 11.55
C THR A 8 18.85 44.34 11.16
N LEU A 9 18.48 44.42 9.88
CA LEU A 9 17.56 43.49 9.23
C LEU A 9 18.16 42.08 9.36
N ALA A 10 17.72 41.32 10.35
CA ALA A 10 17.88 39.88 10.36
C ALA A 10 16.90 39.32 9.33
N LEU A 11 17.39 39.10 8.11
CA LEU A 11 16.76 38.18 7.16
C LEU A 11 16.73 36.82 7.87
N ALA A 12 15.61 36.49 8.50
CA ALA A 12 15.34 35.12 8.88
C ALA A 12 15.30 34.33 7.58
N ALA A 13 16.41 33.67 7.27
CA ALA A 13 16.41 32.53 6.39
C ALA A 13 15.36 31.59 6.97
N VAL A 14 14.16 31.64 6.40
CA VAL A 14 13.24 30.52 6.41
C VAL A 14 14.05 29.40 5.80
N ASN A 15 14.68 28.60 6.66
CA ASN A 15 15.12 27.28 6.31
C ASN A 15 13.90 26.68 5.63
N ALA A 16 14.00 26.50 4.32
CA ALA A 16 13.14 25.60 3.61
C ALA A 16 13.39 24.25 4.26
N VAL A 17 12.63 23.97 5.32
CA VAL A 17 12.42 22.62 5.79
C VAL A 17 12.07 21.88 4.51
N PRO A 18 12.85 20.85 4.11
CA PRO A 18 12.41 19.99 3.03
C PRO A 18 10.97 19.65 3.40
N GLN A 19 10.01 20.02 2.56
CA GLN A 19 8.66 19.53 2.75
C GLN A 19 8.80 18.01 2.66
N HIS A 20 9.04 17.36 3.80
CA HIS A 20 8.51 16.05 4.11
C HIS A 20 7.02 16.26 3.96
N ARG A 21 6.57 16.20 2.71
CA ARG A 21 5.17 16.10 2.39
C ARG A 21 4.70 14.96 3.29
N PRO A 22 3.74 15.17 4.21
CA PRO A 22 2.96 14.03 4.61
C PRO A 22 2.40 13.50 3.28
N ALA A 23 2.90 12.35 2.84
CA ALA A 23 2.24 11.61 1.77
C ALA A 23 0.77 11.57 2.21
N ALA A 24 -0.11 12.13 1.38
CA ALA A 24 -1.46 12.50 1.76
C ALA A 24 -2.11 11.41 2.62
N LEU A 25 -2.70 11.81 3.75
CA LEU A 25 -3.40 10.92 4.69
C LEU A 25 -4.75 10.39 4.13
N GLY A 26 -4.79 10.22 2.82
CA GLY A 26 -5.86 9.72 1.98
C GLY A 26 -5.37 9.96 0.56
N ALA A 27 -5.08 8.88 -0.19
CA ALA A 27 -4.69 8.86 -1.61
C ALA A 27 -4.18 10.19 -2.18
N GLY A 28 -2.86 10.41 -2.16
CA GLY A 28 -2.27 11.58 -2.80
C GLY A 28 -2.60 11.66 -4.29
N PRO A 29 -2.59 12.88 -4.90
CA PRO A 29 -2.69 13.03 -6.33
C PRO A 29 -1.47 12.37 -6.98
N GLY A 30 -1.63 11.12 -7.41
CA GLY A 30 -0.52 10.32 -7.91
C GLY A 30 -0.66 8.81 -7.75
N ILE A 31 -1.82 8.26 -7.38
CA ILE A 31 -1.99 6.80 -7.44
C ILE A 31 -1.92 6.37 -8.90
N LEU A 32 -0.78 5.77 -9.26
CA LEU A 32 -0.56 5.12 -10.54
C LEU A 32 -1.49 3.90 -10.57
N GLY A 33 -2.31 3.79 -11.61
CA GLY A 33 -3.18 2.63 -11.80
C GLY A 33 -2.38 1.33 -11.89
N ALA A 34 -3.09 0.20 -12.01
CA ALA A 34 -2.52 -1.14 -11.94
C ALA A 34 -1.20 -1.23 -12.71
N ASN A 35 -0.11 -1.45 -11.97
CA ASN A 35 1.22 -1.45 -12.53
C ASN A 35 1.70 -2.90 -12.65
N THR A 36 1.41 -3.51 -13.80
CA THR A 36 1.79 -4.91 -14.03
C THR A 36 3.30 -5.10 -14.09
N ALA A 37 4.09 -4.04 -14.33
CA ALA A 37 5.54 -4.12 -14.35
C ALA A 37 6.15 -4.39 -12.97
N VAL A 38 5.40 -4.14 -11.89
CA VAL A 38 5.83 -4.47 -10.53
C VAL A 38 5.34 -5.84 -10.04
N TRP A 39 4.48 -6.52 -10.79
CA TRP A 39 4.01 -7.84 -10.38
C TRP A 39 5.15 -8.85 -10.45
N SER A 40 5.27 -9.63 -9.37
CA SER A 40 6.35 -10.59 -9.20
C SER A 40 5.81 -11.83 -8.52
N PRO A 41 6.21 -13.04 -8.94
CA PRO A 41 5.76 -14.29 -8.34
C PRO A 41 5.94 -14.32 -6.83
N PHE A 42 5.00 -14.97 -6.15
CA PHE A 42 5.18 -15.32 -4.75
C PHE A 42 6.27 -16.38 -4.60
N VAL A 43 7.00 -16.29 -3.51
CA VAL A 43 8.07 -17.21 -3.13
C VAL A 43 7.70 -17.96 -1.85
N CYS A 44 8.16 -19.20 -1.74
CA CYS A 44 7.96 -19.98 -0.52
C CYS A 44 8.93 -19.54 0.58
N ARG A 45 8.43 -19.26 1.77
CA ARG A 45 9.20 -18.98 2.98
C ARG A 45 8.57 -19.70 4.16
N ASP A 46 9.34 -20.53 4.84
CA ASP A 46 8.89 -21.27 6.04
C ASP A 46 7.60 -22.08 5.81
N GLY A 47 7.38 -22.59 4.60
CA GLY A 47 6.20 -23.38 4.21
C GLY A 47 4.97 -22.56 3.79
N VAL A 48 5.09 -21.24 3.69
CA VAL A 48 4.02 -20.32 3.26
C VAL A 48 4.47 -19.53 2.04
N MET A 49 3.61 -19.39 1.04
CA MET A 49 3.87 -18.50 -0.09
C MET A 49 3.51 -17.06 0.25
N GLY A 50 4.38 -16.13 -0.12
CA GLY A 50 4.15 -14.70 0.01
C GLY A 50 4.96 -13.88 -0.98
N PRO A 51 4.90 -12.55 -0.91
CA PRO A 51 5.71 -11.68 -1.76
C PRO A 51 7.21 -11.97 -1.64
N ASN A 52 7.95 -11.74 -2.71
CA ASN A 52 9.41 -11.84 -2.68
C ASN A 52 10.06 -10.75 -1.80
N ASP A 53 11.36 -10.85 -1.58
CA ASP A 53 12.09 -9.95 -0.66
C ASP A 53 11.99 -8.47 -1.04
N ASP A 54 12.05 -8.15 -2.33
CA ASP A 54 11.94 -6.77 -2.79
C ASP A 54 10.57 -6.18 -2.45
N ARG A 55 9.50 -6.95 -2.67
CA ARG A 55 8.13 -6.53 -2.32
C ARG A 55 7.92 -6.48 -0.82
N MET A 56 8.44 -7.45 -0.08
CA MET A 56 8.37 -7.45 1.39
C MET A 56 9.09 -6.25 2.00
N LYS A 57 10.24 -5.85 1.46
CA LYS A 57 10.95 -4.64 1.88
C LYS A 57 10.11 -3.38 1.65
N GLY A 58 9.47 -3.27 0.48
CA GLY A 58 8.56 -2.15 0.17
C GLY A 58 7.35 -2.10 1.12
N ILE A 59 6.70 -3.24 1.34
CA ILE A 59 5.57 -3.39 2.28
C ILE A 59 5.99 -3.01 3.71
N GLY A 60 7.17 -3.45 4.15
CA GLY A 60 7.71 -3.11 5.47
C GLY A 60 8.05 -1.63 5.62
N ALA A 61 8.49 -0.97 4.55
CA ALA A 61 8.71 0.48 4.54
C ALA A 61 7.38 1.26 4.67
N CYS A 62 6.32 0.79 3.99
CA CYS A 62 4.97 1.34 4.10
C CYS A 62 4.45 1.33 5.54
N ALA A 63 4.54 0.21 6.24
CA ALA A 63 4.03 0.10 7.61
C ALA A 63 4.68 1.13 8.57
N LYS A 64 5.93 1.54 8.31
CA LYS A 64 6.66 2.48 9.15
C LYS A 64 6.42 3.95 8.78
N SER A 65 5.98 4.24 7.55
CA SER A 65 5.87 5.62 7.04
C SER A 65 4.46 6.20 7.12
N VAL A 66 3.43 5.36 7.29
CA VAL A 66 2.03 5.82 7.34
C VAL A 66 1.67 6.24 8.76
N ALA A 67 1.18 7.48 8.92
CA ALA A 67 0.83 8.01 10.24
C ALA A 67 -0.41 7.32 10.84
N ASN A 68 -1.42 7.02 10.01
CA ASN A 68 -2.54 6.17 10.40
C ASN A 68 -2.31 4.73 9.95
N GLN A 69 -2.05 3.83 10.90
CA GLN A 69 -1.78 2.42 10.60
C GLN A 69 -2.95 1.70 9.91
N ASP A 70 -4.18 2.20 10.04
CA ASP A 70 -5.34 1.66 9.32
C ASP A 70 -5.31 1.98 7.82
N CYS A 71 -4.54 2.98 7.41
CA CYS A 71 -4.33 3.35 6.00
C CYS A 71 -3.20 2.58 5.31
N VAL A 72 -2.49 1.68 6.00
CA VAL A 72 -1.34 0.95 5.46
C VAL A 72 -1.68 0.16 4.19
N TYR A 73 -2.93 -0.29 4.04
CA TYR A 73 -3.41 -0.97 2.85
C TYR A 73 -3.09 -0.21 1.55
N PHE A 74 -3.34 1.10 1.49
CA PHE A 74 -3.13 1.86 0.26
C PHE A 74 -1.67 1.85 -0.18
N CYS A 75 -0.74 2.03 0.77
CA CYS A 75 0.69 1.98 0.49
C CYS A 75 1.13 0.59 0.04
N GLN A 76 0.66 -0.47 0.71
CA GLN A 76 0.96 -1.85 0.30
C GLN A 76 0.42 -2.17 -1.10
N ALA A 77 -0.81 -1.75 -1.38
CA ALA A 77 -1.45 -1.95 -2.67
C ALA A 77 -0.72 -1.20 -3.79
N GLU A 78 -0.15 -0.02 -3.52
CA GLU A 78 0.69 0.71 -4.46
C GLU A 78 2.01 -0.03 -4.75
N VAL A 79 2.71 -0.52 -3.72
CA VAL A 79 3.95 -1.33 -3.85
C VAL A 79 3.72 -2.59 -4.70
N LEU A 80 2.53 -3.17 -4.60
CA LEU A 80 2.12 -4.36 -5.33
C LEU A 80 1.42 -4.05 -6.67
N GLY A 81 1.17 -2.78 -7.00
CA GLY A 81 0.50 -2.37 -8.24
C GLY A 81 -0.95 -2.85 -8.36
N LEU A 82 -1.72 -2.79 -7.26
CA LEU A 82 -3.08 -3.37 -7.13
C LEU A 82 -4.23 -2.36 -7.18
N LEU A 83 -3.93 -1.07 -7.27
CA LEU A 83 -4.95 -0.01 -7.32
C LEU A 83 -5.26 0.38 -8.77
N ASP A 84 -6.50 0.77 -9.06
CA ASP A 84 -6.87 1.33 -10.36
C ASP A 84 -6.41 2.79 -10.51
N THR A 85 -6.72 3.42 -11.65
CA THR A 85 -6.36 4.83 -11.91
C THR A 85 -7.06 5.83 -10.99
N ALA A 86 -8.15 5.42 -10.32
CA ALA A 86 -8.81 6.22 -9.28
C ALA A 86 -8.17 6.01 -7.90
N GLY A 87 -7.29 5.02 -7.78
CA GLY A 87 -6.60 4.63 -6.56
C GLY A 87 -7.39 3.69 -5.66
N LEU A 88 -8.27 2.90 -6.24
CA LEU A 88 -9.15 1.97 -5.53
C LEU A 88 -8.89 0.51 -5.96
N PRO A 89 -9.14 -0.48 -5.09
CA PRO A 89 -9.10 -1.87 -5.51
C PRO A 89 -10.20 -2.18 -6.53
N ARG A 90 -9.91 -3.11 -7.43
CA ARG A 90 -10.86 -3.67 -8.39
C ARG A 90 -10.70 -5.18 -8.48
N THR A 91 -11.81 -5.90 -8.57
CA THR A 91 -11.81 -7.36 -8.70
C THR A 91 -10.98 -7.85 -9.89
N GLU A 92 -11.03 -7.14 -11.02
CA GLU A 92 -10.35 -7.53 -12.25
C GLU A 92 -8.83 -7.40 -12.14
N ILE A 93 -8.35 -6.42 -11.34
CA ILE A 93 -6.91 -6.24 -11.08
C ILE A 93 -6.40 -7.38 -10.21
N TYR A 94 -7.11 -7.70 -9.13
CA TYR A 94 -6.74 -8.79 -8.23
C TYR A 94 -6.81 -10.16 -8.93
N ASP A 95 -7.79 -10.38 -9.80
CA ASP A 95 -7.89 -11.62 -10.57
C ASP A 95 -6.68 -11.83 -11.48
N LYS A 96 -6.27 -10.79 -12.21
CA LYS A 96 -5.06 -10.83 -13.05
C LYS A 96 -3.78 -10.95 -12.24
N TRP A 97 -3.72 -10.24 -11.11
CA TRP A 97 -2.57 -10.35 -10.21
C TRP A 97 -2.40 -11.77 -9.70
N VAL A 98 -3.48 -12.45 -9.32
CA VAL A 98 -3.45 -13.87 -8.95
C VAL A 98 -2.87 -14.72 -10.08
N GLU A 99 -3.31 -14.52 -11.32
CA GLU A 99 -2.83 -15.30 -12.47
C GLU A 99 -1.31 -15.16 -12.69
N VAL A 100 -0.75 -13.99 -12.41
CA VAL A 100 0.67 -13.69 -12.60
C VAL A 100 1.51 -14.10 -11.40
N VAL A 101 0.99 -13.92 -10.19
CA VAL A 101 1.78 -13.97 -8.96
C VAL A 101 1.67 -15.32 -8.25
N PHE A 102 0.53 -16.00 -8.37
CA PHE A 102 0.28 -17.25 -7.69
C PHE A 102 0.62 -18.42 -8.61
N PRO A 103 1.09 -19.56 -8.08
CA PRO A 103 1.12 -20.79 -8.85
C PRO A 103 -0.29 -21.18 -9.31
N GLU A 104 -0.40 -21.76 -10.52
CA GLU A 104 -1.67 -22.06 -11.18
C GLU A 104 -2.66 -22.83 -10.29
N ARG A 105 -2.16 -23.80 -9.52
CA ARG A 105 -2.97 -24.60 -8.58
C ARG A 105 -3.71 -23.77 -7.51
N HIS A 106 -3.26 -22.54 -7.25
CA HIS A 106 -3.88 -21.63 -6.27
C HIS A 106 -4.75 -20.55 -6.93
N HIS A 107 -4.84 -20.48 -8.27
CA HIS A 107 -5.56 -19.40 -8.95
C HIS A 107 -7.04 -19.35 -8.58
N ALA A 108 -7.73 -20.50 -8.57
CA ALA A 108 -9.15 -20.57 -8.25
C ALA A 108 -9.44 -20.08 -6.81
N VAL A 109 -8.65 -20.57 -5.84
CA VAL A 109 -8.76 -20.16 -4.42
C VAL A 109 -8.43 -18.67 -4.26
N GLY A 110 -7.35 -18.19 -4.88
CA GLY A 110 -6.94 -16.78 -4.84
C GLY A 110 -8.01 -15.83 -5.35
N LYS A 111 -8.54 -16.09 -6.55
CA LYS A 111 -9.59 -15.26 -7.16
C LYS A 111 -10.86 -15.24 -6.30
N ALA A 112 -11.33 -16.42 -5.86
CA ALA A 112 -12.52 -16.51 -5.02
C ALA A 112 -12.34 -15.73 -3.70
N TRP A 113 -11.17 -15.86 -3.07
CA TRP A 113 -10.85 -15.18 -1.82
C TRP A 113 -10.84 -13.65 -1.96
N PHE A 114 -10.12 -13.11 -2.95
CA PHE A 114 -10.06 -11.66 -3.14
C PHE A 114 -11.40 -11.06 -3.52
N ARG A 115 -12.22 -11.78 -4.30
CA ARG A 115 -13.59 -11.35 -4.61
C ARG A 115 -14.47 -11.31 -3.37
N ASP A 116 -14.39 -12.30 -2.48
CA ASP A 116 -15.12 -12.30 -1.20
C ASP A 116 -14.69 -11.13 -0.30
N CYS A 117 -13.38 -10.92 -0.13
CA CYS A 117 -12.85 -9.75 0.59
C CYS A 117 -13.34 -8.43 -0.02
N TYR A 118 -13.38 -8.34 -1.35
CA TYR A 118 -13.84 -7.14 -2.04
C TYR A 118 -15.32 -6.87 -1.77
N GLN A 119 -16.16 -7.90 -1.79
CA GLN A 119 -17.59 -7.76 -1.50
C GLN A 119 -17.86 -7.36 -0.05
N LYS A 120 -17.07 -7.85 0.90
CA LYS A 120 -17.21 -7.54 2.33
C LYS A 120 -16.70 -6.14 2.68
N TYR A 121 -15.56 -5.73 2.12
CA TYR A 121 -14.85 -4.53 2.56
C TYR A 121 -14.44 -3.63 1.40
N GLY A 122 -13.92 -4.20 0.32
CA GLY A 122 -13.32 -3.45 -0.79
C GLY A 122 -14.28 -2.47 -1.49
N LYS A 123 -15.54 -2.85 -1.73
CA LYS A 123 -16.53 -1.98 -2.39
C LYS A 123 -16.96 -0.76 -1.57
N PHE A 124 -16.61 -0.73 -0.28
CA PHE A 124 -16.92 0.35 0.65
C PHE A 124 -15.71 1.25 0.94
N ILE A 125 -14.56 0.98 0.30
CA ILE A 125 -13.37 1.81 0.46
C ILE A 125 -13.61 3.16 -0.20
N ASP A 126 -13.53 4.20 0.61
CA ASP A 126 -13.47 5.58 0.17
C ASP A 126 -12.05 6.08 0.42
N LYS A 127 -11.38 6.58 -0.62
CA LYS A 127 -10.01 7.10 -0.51
C LYS A 127 -9.92 8.43 0.25
N SER A 128 -11.06 9.11 0.43
CA SER A 128 -11.16 10.33 1.24
C SER A 128 -11.36 10.06 2.73
N ASP A 129 -11.73 8.82 3.10
CA ASP A 129 -11.89 8.39 4.49
C ASP A 129 -10.54 8.37 5.22
N GLN A 130 -10.34 9.37 6.08
CA GLN A 130 -9.12 9.53 6.88
C GLN A 130 -8.98 8.43 7.96
N SER A 131 -10.07 7.75 8.33
CA SER A 131 -10.03 6.62 9.27
C SER A 131 -9.53 5.34 8.62
N CYS A 132 -9.67 5.21 7.29
CA CYS A 132 -9.27 4.03 6.52
C CYS A 132 -9.86 2.71 7.04
N LYS A 133 -11.02 2.74 7.71
CA LYS A 133 -11.57 1.55 8.38
C LYS A 133 -11.81 0.39 7.41
N HIS A 134 -12.43 0.66 6.26
CA HIS A 134 -12.68 -0.38 5.26
C HIS A 134 -11.40 -0.81 4.53
N ALA A 135 -10.44 0.10 4.36
CA ALA A 135 -9.14 -0.21 3.77
C ALA A 135 -8.36 -1.18 4.65
N LYS A 136 -8.34 -0.94 5.97
CA LYS A 136 -7.74 -1.85 6.96
C LYS A 136 -8.38 -3.24 6.90
N LEU A 137 -9.71 -3.31 7.01
CA LEU A 137 -10.45 -4.58 6.98
C LEU A 137 -10.23 -5.35 5.68
N PHE A 138 -10.19 -4.63 4.55
CA PHE A 138 -9.89 -5.23 3.26
C PHE A 138 -8.45 -5.77 3.21
N GLY A 139 -7.47 -4.97 3.64
CA GLY A 139 -6.07 -5.40 3.74
C GLY A 139 -5.90 -6.65 4.60
N ASP A 140 -6.43 -6.65 5.83
CA ASP A 140 -6.40 -7.79 6.75
C ASP A 140 -7.03 -9.05 6.09
N CYS A 141 -8.18 -8.89 5.44
CA CYS A 141 -8.85 -9.98 4.71
C CYS A 141 -7.96 -10.53 3.59
N THR A 142 -7.38 -9.66 2.76
CA THR A 142 -6.53 -10.08 1.64
C THR A 142 -5.29 -10.85 2.11
N TRP A 143 -4.64 -10.42 3.19
CA TRP A 143 -3.45 -11.09 3.73
C TRP A 143 -3.74 -12.40 4.44
N SER A 144 -4.95 -12.58 4.98
CA SER A 144 -5.37 -13.84 5.61
C SER A 144 -5.47 -15.04 4.67
N ILE A 145 -5.20 -14.85 3.36
CA ILE A 145 -5.04 -15.95 2.41
C ILE A 145 -3.75 -16.75 2.61
N GLN A 146 -2.69 -16.15 3.17
CA GLN A 146 -1.36 -16.76 3.25
C GLN A 146 -1.35 -18.19 3.85
N PRO A 147 -2.08 -18.48 4.96
CA PRO A 147 -2.16 -19.84 5.49
C PRO A 147 -2.76 -20.88 4.54
N GLN A 148 -3.51 -20.45 3.52
CA GLN A 148 -4.07 -21.32 2.47
C GLN A 148 -3.11 -21.52 1.29
N LEU A 149 -2.08 -20.68 1.19
CA LEU A 149 -1.04 -20.75 0.15
C LEU A 149 0.18 -21.51 0.67
N THR A 150 -0.04 -22.73 1.16
CA THR A 150 1.06 -23.56 1.65
C THR A 150 1.91 -24.08 0.50
N CYS A 151 3.20 -24.23 0.76
CA CYS A 151 4.16 -24.81 -0.16
C CYS A 151 4.91 -25.96 0.54
N PRO A 152 5.43 -26.95 -0.22
CA PRO A 152 6.37 -27.90 0.35
C PRO A 152 7.51 -27.14 1.04
N LYS A 153 7.86 -27.56 2.26
CA LYS A 153 9.03 -26.98 2.93
C LYS A 153 10.26 -27.26 2.04
N ALA A 154 11.03 -26.21 1.76
CA ALA A 154 12.30 -26.31 1.05
C ALA A 154 13.30 -27.15 1.84
#